data_AF-A0A209A6J7-F1
#
_entry.id   AF-A0A209A6J7-F1
#
_cell.length_a   1.000
_cell.length_b   1.000
_cell.length_c   1.000
_cell.angle_alpha   90.00
_cell.angle_beta   90.00
_cell.angle_gamma   90.00
#
_symmetry.space_group_name_H-M   'P 1'
#
loop_
_entity.id
_entity.type
_entity.pdbx_description
1 polymer ?
#
loop_
_entity_poly.entity_id
_entity_poly.type
_entity_poly.pdbx_seq_one_letter_code
_entity_poly.pdbx_strand_id
1 'polypeptide(L)'
;MARAPKPLAYLDEIATGEWKARAKQLMERGDLIDADWRNLELYCVNYSMYRKAVADLAKRGFSIVNSQGSESRNPSLSAKSDAEKVMIKMSSLLGFDPVSRRRNPVETDEEDEIDRL
;
A
#
# COMPACT_ATOMS: atom_id res chain seq x y z
N MET A 1 18.93 -10.09 -8.11
CA MET A 1 18.00 -9.45 -7.14
C MET A 1 17.88 -7.98 -7.46
N ALA A 2 16.67 -7.50 -7.72
CA ALA A 2 16.41 -6.07 -7.93
C ALA A 2 16.63 -5.30 -6.61
N ARG A 3 17.47 -4.27 -6.64
CA ARG A 3 17.67 -3.39 -5.47
C ARG A 3 16.54 -2.37 -5.43
N ALA A 4 15.97 -2.14 -4.24
CA ALA A 4 14.97 -1.09 -4.07
C ALA A 4 15.49 0.27 -4.56
N PRO A 5 14.78 0.95 -5.48
CA PRO A 5 15.15 2.28 -5.90
C PRO A 5 14.93 3.26 -4.74
N LYS A 6 15.58 4.42 -4.85
CA LYS A 6 15.32 5.52 -3.92
C LYS A 6 13.84 5.93 -4.01
N PRO A 7 13.22 6.33 -2.89
CA PRO A 7 11.88 6.93 -2.92
C PRO A 7 11.84 8.08 -3.93
N LEU A 8 10.72 8.23 -4.62
CA LEU A 8 10.53 9.29 -5.59
C LEU A 8 10.44 10.64 -4.88
N ALA A 9 11.02 11.67 -5.49
CA ALA A 9 11.14 12.99 -4.87
C ALA A 9 9.79 13.66 -4.54
N TYR A 10 8.71 13.25 -5.20
CA TYR A 10 7.37 13.80 -4.97
C TYR A 10 6.63 13.13 -3.80
N LEU A 11 7.14 12.01 -3.28
CA LEU A 11 6.52 11.34 -2.13
C LEU A 11 6.66 12.21 -0.90
N ASP A 12 5.55 12.43 -0.20
CA ASP A 12 5.61 13.08 1.11
C ASP A 12 6.26 12.20 2.18
N GLU A 13 6.44 12.74 3.37
CA GLU A 13 7.11 12.05 4.48
C GLU A 13 6.43 10.74 4.86
N ILE A 14 5.09 10.68 4.82
CA ILE A 14 4.32 9.48 5.19
C ILE A 14 4.55 8.40 4.12
N ALA A 15 4.38 8.75 2.84
CA ALA A 15 4.59 7.82 1.74
C ALA A 15 6.06 7.36 1.65
N THR A 16 7.01 8.25 1.92
CA THR A 16 8.45 7.93 1.96
C THR A 16 8.79 6.97 3.09
N GLY A 17 8.20 7.15 4.27
CA GLY A 17 8.35 6.23 5.40
C GLY A 17 7.83 4.83 5.04
N GLU A 18 6.63 4.75 4.47
CA GLU A 18 6.03 3.48 4.06
C GLU A 18 6.84 2.80 2.95
N TRP A 19 7.34 3.57 1.97
CA TRP A 19 8.21 3.05 0.90
C TRP A 19 9.43 2.35 1.49
N LYS A 20 10.15 3.00 2.41
CA LYS A 20 11.35 2.41 3.02
C LYS A 20 11.04 1.13 3.77
N ALA A 21 9.94 1.10 4.52
CA ALA A 21 9.54 -0.08 5.29
C ALA A 21 9.15 -1.26 4.38
N ARG A 22 8.29 -1.00 3.39
CA ARG A 22 7.77 -2.04 2.49
C ARG A 22 8.77 -2.49 1.46
N ALA A 23 9.59 -1.58 0.93
CA ALA A 23 10.66 -1.96 0.01
C ALA A 23 11.68 -2.91 0.67
N LYS A 24 11.97 -2.71 1.97
CA LYS A 24 12.82 -3.65 2.72
C LYS A 24 12.18 -5.05 2.79
N GLN A 25 10.92 -5.12 3.22
CA GLN A 25 10.16 -6.39 3.28
C GLN A 25 10.09 -7.10 1.93
N LEU A 26 9.95 -6.33 0.86
CA LEU A 26 9.89 -6.79 -0.52
C LEU A 26 11.24 -7.37 -0.99
N MET A 27 12.35 -6.68 -0.73
CA MET A 27 13.69 -7.18 -1.09
C MET A 27 14.05 -8.50 -0.38
N GLU A 28 13.58 -8.71 0.85
CA GLU A 28 13.83 -9.94 1.61
C GLU A 28 13.24 -11.19 0.95
N ARG A 29 12.27 -11.04 0.03
CA ARG A 29 11.66 -12.15 -0.70
C ARG A 29 12.44 -12.58 -1.95
N GLY A 30 13.23 -11.69 -2.53
CA GLY A 30 14.10 -12.00 -3.68
C GLY A 30 13.41 -12.21 -5.04
N ASP A 31 12.08 -12.14 -5.11
CA ASP A 31 11.25 -12.50 -6.28
C ASP A 31 10.76 -11.31 -7.12
N LEU A 32 11.33 -10.12 -6.90
CA LEU A 32 10.84 -8.87 -7.50
C LEU A 32 11.58 -8.48 -8.77
N ILE A 33 10.81 -7.92 -9.70
CA ILE A 33 11.30 -7.26 -10.90
C ILE A 33 11.10 -5.74 -10.82
N ASP A 34 11.75 -5.00 -11.72
CA ASP A 34 11.71 -3.54 -11.69
C ASP A 34 10.30 -2.94 -11.84
N ALA A 35 9.38 -3.67 -12.49
CA ALA A 35 8.00 -3.26 -12.66
C ALA A 35 7.22 -3.23 -11.31
N ASP A 36 7.60 -4.06 -10.35
CA ASP A 36 6.88 -4.18 -9.07
C ASP A 36 7.02 -2.94 -8.19
N TRP A 37 8.10 -2.17 -8.36
CA TRP A 37 8.32 -0.93 -7.64
C TRP A 37 7.23 0.12 -7.93
N ARG A 38 6.56 0.05 -9.08
CA ARG A 38 5.44 0.95 -9.42
C ARG A 38 4.16 0.59 -8.67
N ASN A 39 3.97 -0.70 -8.38
CA ASN A 39 2.87 -1.13 -7.51
C ASN A 39 3.12 -0.69 -6.07
N LEU A 40 4.37 -0.75 -5.61
CA LEU A 40 4.75 -0.21 -4.31
C LEU A 40 4.53 1.31 -4.24
N GLU A 41 4.90 2.04 -5.28
CA GLU A 41 4.68 3.48 -5.38
C GLU A 41 3.21 3.84 -5.19
N LEU A 42 2.34 3.17 -5.94
CA LEU A 42 0.90 3.36 -5.83
C LEU A 42 0.38 3.06 -4.43
N TYR A 43 0.88 2.00 -3.79
CA TYR A 43 0.54 1.67 -2.40
C TYR A 43 0.93 2.80 -1.45
N CYS A 44 2.16 3.30 -1.52
CA CYS A 44 2.69 4.32 -0.62
C CYS A 44 1.94 5.66 -0.74
N VAL A 45 1.61 6.08 -1.96
CA VAL A 45 0.82 7.30 -2.19
C VAL A 45 -0.58 7.15 -1.55
N ASN A 46 -1.24 6.01 -1.75
CA ASN A 46 -2.56 5.76 -1.16
C ASN A 46 -2.50 5.61 0.36
N TYR A 47 -1.42 5.05 0.91
CA TYR A 47 -1.20 5.00 2.35
C TYR A 47 -1.14 6.41 2.95
N SER A 48 -0.42 7.34 2.33
CA SER A 48 -0.40 8.73 2.78
C SER A 48 -1.78 9.40 2.69
N MET A 49 -2.50 9.21 1.58
CA MET A 49 -3.87 9.71 1.43
C MET A 49 -4.80 9.18 2.52
N TYR A 50 -4.73 7.88 2.81
CA TYR A 50 -5.47 7.24 3.89
C TYR A 50 -5.16 7.88 5.25
N ARG A 51 -3.88 8.04 5.60
CA ARG A 51 -3.46 8.63 6.88
C ARG A 51 -3.93 10.07 7.03
N LYS A 52 -3.85 10.87 5.96
CA LYS A 52 -4.34 12.25 5.93
C LYS A 52 -5.85 12.33 6.07
N ALA A 53 -6.59 11.47 5.37
CA ALA A 53 -8.04 11.39 5.46
C ALA A 53 -8.49 10.98 6.88
N VAL A 54 -7.84 9.98 7.49
CA VAL A 54 -8.12 9.57 8.88
C VAL A 54 -7.85 10.73 9.86
N ALA A 55 -6.74 11.46 9.69
CA ALA A 55 -6.43 12.62 10.53
C ALA A 55 -7.46 13.75 10.39
N ASP A 56 -7.91 14.05 9.17
CA ASP A 56 -8.96 15.05 8.92
C ASP A 56 -10.30 14.62 9.55
N LEU A 57 -10.69 13.35 9.40
CA LEU A 57 -11.90 12.81 10.02
C LEU A 57 -11.84 12.85 11.55
N ALA A 58 -10.69 12.56 12.15
CA ALA A 58 -10.51 12.66 13.59
C ALA A 58 -10.65 14.12 14.09
N LYS A 59 -10.22 15.09 13.28
CA LYS A 59 -10.27 16.51 13.62
C LYS A 59 -11.64 17.15 13.38
N ARG A 60 -12.30 16.81 12.28
CA ARG A 60 -13.51 17.50 11.77
C ARG A 60 -14.78 16.67 11.89
N GLY A 61 -14.67 15.39 12.24
CA GLY A 61 -15.78 14.47 12.27
C GLY A 61 -16.23 14.00 10.89
N PHE A 62 -17.33 13.27 10.86
CA PHE A 62 -17.90 12.66 9.64
C PHE A 62 -18.76 13.62 8.81
N SER A 63 -19.13 14.76 9.39
CA SER A 63 -19.88 15.83 8.76
C SER A 63 -19.20 17.17 8.99
N ILE A 64 -19.38 18.11 8.08
CA ILE A 64 -18.84 19.46 8.16
C ILE A 64 -19.95 20.47 7.90
N VAL A 65 -19.89 21.61 8.57
CA VAL A 65 -20.81 22.74 8.33
C VAL A 65 -20.17 23.64 7.27
N ASN A 66 -20.91 23.96 6.22
CA ASN A 66 -20.44 24.87 5.18
C ASN A 66 -20.63 26.35 5.58
N SER A 67 -20.16 27.28 4.74
CA SER A 67 -20.31 28.72 4.99
C SER A 67 -21.76 29.21 5.05
N GLN A 68 -22.72 28.42 4.56
CA GLN A 68 -24.15 28.72 4.59
C GLN A 68 -24.86 28.09 5.80
N GLY A 69 -24.12 27.43 6.70
CA GLY A 69 -24.67 26.80 7.91
C GLY A 69 -25.32 25.44 7.68
N SER A 70 -25.34 24.91 6.45
CA SER A 70 -25.85 23.56 6.18
C SER A 70 -24.76 22.51 6.40
N GLU A 71 -25.16 21.39 6.99
CA GLU A 71 -24.29 20.23 7.23
C GLU A 71 -24.15 19.38 5.96
N SER A 72 -22.91 18.99 5.64
CA SER A 72 -22.60 18.08 4.54
C SER A 72 -21.62 16.99 4.97
N ARG A 73 -21.59 15.88 4.24
CA ARG A 73 -20.68 14.77 4.51
C ARG A 73 -19.23 15.21 4.34
N ASN A 74 -18.35 14.82 5.28
CA ASN A 74 -16.92 15.11 5.15
C ASN A 74 -16.35 14.36 3.91
N PRO A 75 -15.76 15.07 2.93
CA PRO A 75 -15.17 14.45 1.73
C PRO A 75 -14.04 13.45 2.03
N SER A 76 -13.38 13.59 3.19
CA SER A 76 -12.35 12.66 3.65
C SER A 76 -12.86 11.23 3.85
N LEU A 77 -14.18 11.03 4.02
CA LEU A 77 -14.76 9.67 4.05
C LEU A 77 -14.57 8.94 2.73
N SER A 78 -14.82 9.61 1.60
CA SER A 78 -14.65 9.02 0.27
C SER A 78 -13.17 8.79 -0.04
N ALA A 79 -12.33 9.80 0.24
CA ALA A 79 -10.88 9.69 0.05
C ALA A 79 -10.29 8.50 0.85
N LYS A 80 -10.71 8.32 2.11
CA LYS A 80 -10.33 7.17 2.94
C LYS A 80 -10.77 5.86 2.29
N SER A 81 -12.04 5.76 1.88
CA SER A 81 -12.60 4.51 1.32
C SER A 81 -11.90 4.10 0.02
N ASP A 82 -11.59 5.06 -0.86
CA ASP A 82 -10.94 4.77 -2.13
C ASP A 82 -9.47 4.38 -1.95
N ALA A 83 -8.76 5.08 -1.05
CA ALA A 83 -7.40 4.70 -0.67
C ALA A 83 -7.35 3.28 -0.07
N GLU A 84 -8.31 2.93 0.81
CA GLU A 84 -8.39 1.58 1.40
C GLU A 84 -8.54 0.49 0.33
N LYS A 85 -9.41 0.69 -0.68
CA LYS A 85 -9.60 -0.28 -1.77
C LYS A 85 -8.32 -0.51 -2.55
N VAL A 86 -7.62 0.57 -2.92
CA VAL A 86 -6.34 0.47 -3.63
C VAL A 86 -5.30 -0.22 -2.76
N MET A 87 -5.19 0.15 -1.49
CA MET A 87 -4.26 -0.47 -0.55
C MET A 87 -4.52 -1.96 -0.36
N ILE A 88 -5.77 -2.39 -0.21
CA ILE A 88 -6.14 -3.82 -0.08
C ILE A 88 -5.71 -4.58 -1.33
N LYS A 89 -6.02 -4.05 -2.53
CA LYS A 89 -5.64 -4.68 -3.80
C LYS A 89 -4.13 -4.81 -3.92
N MET A 90 -3.40 -3.71 -3.70
CA MET A 90 -1.93 -3.70 -3.80
C MET A 90 -1.28 -4.56 -2.71
N SER A 91 -1.85 -4.62 -1.50
CA SER A 91 -1.35 -5.52 -0.44
C SER A 91 -1.45 -6.98 -0.85
N SER A 92 -2.53 -7.35 -1.54
CA SER A 92 -2.70 -8.72 -2.03
C SER A 92 -1.69 -9.05 -3.14
N LEU A 93 -1.52 -8.15 -4.12
CA LEU A 93 -0.58 -8.35 -5.23
C LEU A 93 0.89 -8.39 -4.76
N LEU A 94 1.26 -7.50 -3.83
CA LEU A 94 2.62 -7.42 -3.29
C LEU A 94 2.87 -8.41 -2.15
N GLY A 95 1.90 -9.27 -1.79
CA GLY A 95 2.04 -10.25 -0.73
C GLY A 95 2.29 -9.64 0.66
N PHE A 96 1.68 -8.51 0.98
CA PHE A 96 1.78 -7.90 2.31
C PHE A 96 0.87 -8.58 3.34
N ASP A 97 -0.19 -9.26 2.91
CA ASP A 97 -1.06 -10.02 3.82
C ASP A 97 -0.73 -11.53 3.82
N PRO A 98 -0.96 -12.23 4.96
CA PRO A 98 -0.63 -13.65 5.09
C PRO A 98 -1.40 -14.57 4.13
N VAL A 99 -2.64 -14.23 3.78
CA VAL A 99 -3.51 -15.09 2.97
C VAL A 99 -3.01 -15.09 1.52
N SER A 100 -2.75 -13.90 0.97
CA SER A 100 -2.21 -13.77 -0.39
C SER A 100 -0.83 -14.41 -0.51
N ARG A 101 0.04 -14.30 0.52
CA ARG A 101 1.34 -14.99 0.53
C ARG A 101 1.22 -16.51 0.50
N ARG A 102 0.28 -17.08 1.24
CA ARG A 102 0.04 -18.53 1.23
C ARG A 102 -0.50 -19.01 -0.10
N ARG A 103 -1.29 -18.19 -0.79
CA ARG A 103 -1.85 -18.52 -2.11
C ARG A 103 -0.81 -18.42 -3.23
N ASN A 104 0.19 -17.55 -3.08
CA ASN A 104 1.22 -17.33 -4.08
C ASN A 104 2.61 -17.38 -3.42
N PRO A 105 3.06 -18.58 -2.99
CA PRO A 105 4.39 -18.75 -2.41
C PRO A 105 5.47 -18.39 -3.43
N VAL A 106 6.65 -18.01 -2.93
CA VAL A 106 7.82 -17.81 -3.78
C VAL A 106 8.25 -19.18 -4.29
N GLU A 107 8.39 -19.33 -5.62
CA GLU A 107 8.97 -20.54 -6.19
C GLU A 107 10.42 -20.67 -5.72
N THR A 108 10.74 -21.81 -5.14
CA THR A 108 12.08 -22.18 -4.70
C THR A 108 12.63 -23.24 -5.63
N ASP A 109 13.90 -23.16 -6.01
CA ASP A 109 14.60 -24.19 -6.81
C ASP A 109 14.80 -25.52 -6.04
N GLU A 110 14.08 -25.73 -4.93
CA GLU A 110 14.07 -27.01 -4.23
C GLU A 110 13.25 -28.01 -5.06
N GLU A 111 13.91 -29.02 -5.63
CA GLU A 111 13.22 -30.12 -6.31
C GLU A 111 12.18 -30.73 -5.37
N ASP A 112 10.91 -30.59 -5.73
CA ASP A 112 9.80 -31.20 -5.01
C ASP A 112 9.92 -32.72 -5.12
N GLU A 113 9.37 -33.44 -4.14
CA GLU A 113 9.42 -34.91 -4.10
C GLU A 113 8.77 -35.57 -5.35
N ILE A 114 7.92 -34.81 -6.05
CA ILE A 114 7.29 -35.18 -7.32
C ILE A 114 8.27 -35.04 -8.50
N ASP A 115 9.18 -34.07 -8.48
CA ASP A 115 10.18 -33.84 -9.54
C ASP A 115 11.31 -34.89 -9.49
N ARG A 116 11.46 -35.58 -8.36
CA ARG A 116 12.45 -36.66 -8.15
C ARG A 116 11.95 -38.06 -8.56
N LEU A 117 10.68 -38.19 -8.94
CA LEU A 117 10.03 -39.44 -9.38
C LEU A 117 10.07 -39.57 -10.91
#